data_AF-A0A850AL71-F1
#
_entry.id   AF-A0A850AL71-F1
#
_cell.length_a   1.000
_cell.length_b   1.000
_cell.length_c   1.000
_cell.angle_alpha   90.00
_cell.angle_beta   90.00
_cell.angle_gamma   90.00
#
_symmetry.space_group_name_H-M   'P 1'
#
loop_
_entity.id
_entity.type
_entity.pdbx_description
1 polymer ?
#
loop_
_entity_poly.entity_id
_entity_poly.type
_entity_poly.pdbx_seq_one_letter_code
_entity_poly.pdbx_strand_id
1 'polypeptide(L)'
;MLEKIVECVPNFSEGRDKAVIERITAEIKTVSGVQLLSVEPGADVNRAVVTFIGSPEGVKEAAFKAIKKAAELIDMSKHKGAHPRMGATDVCPFVPVSGVTMQECVEISRAVGQRVGEELGIPVYLYEESAAAPERRSLANIRTGEYEALPEKLQDPQWQPDYGPAKFNPRAGATVIGAREFLIAYNITLNTKDKQLAMDIAFELREKGRSVRTGNVHPVYMRGDLVKYREGHFPCGNCDFAGKTFRETREHCKAEHDYDPYDLLDSHGSDAENPMGWSVKQPGKFRHVRAIGWYVEEYKRAQISINLTNYKISSMHEVLEETRKMAAQRGLVVTGSEIVGLVPFEAIYQAGKYYLQQQGKPAGVPAADVLESAIFSMGLNDVAPFKPEEKILGLPKFPEKALVNLKTREFVDEVSRDTPAPGGGSIAALAGSLGAALACMVGSLTIGKKGYEKVQQELLALAERAQEVKDQLIKAVDEDTNAFNAYMEATRLPANTAEEKKIREEAIQQGLKQAVNVPLNTARLSFEALKLAAEAVEKGNANSVTDAAVGAQIAYTGVVGGNFNVLTNLPQIKDTRFKEEMKSACANLEEEAREILDETLNWVKEKIAGLSKK
;
A
#
# COMPACT_ATOMS: atom_id res chain seq x y z
N MET A 1 -6.49 -14.77 -4.85
CA MET A 1 -6.82 -13.37 -4.42
C MET A 1 -5.81 -12.87 -3.39
N LEU A 2 -5.45 -11.58 -3.38
CA LEU A 2 -4.70 -10.95 -2.28
C LEU A 2 -5.58 -11.00 -1.02
N GLU A 3 -4.99 -11.28 0.14
CA GLU A 3 -5.70 -11.25 1.41
C GLU A 3 -6.21 -9.82 1.67
N LYS A 4 -7.49 -9.69 2.04
CA LYS A 4 -8.10 -8.39 2.36
C LYS A 4 -7.63 -7.95 3.75
N ILE A 5 -6.77 -6.95 3.79
CA ILE A 5 -6.20 -6.41 5.03
C ILE A 5 -6.57 -4.94 5.13
N VAL A 6 -7.19 -4.60 6.26
CA VAL A 6 -7.46 -3.23 6.69
C VAL A 6 -6.66 -2.97 7.96
N GLU A 7 -6.04 -1.80 8.05
CA GLU A 7 -5.46 -1.29 9.29
C GLU A 7 -6.49 -0.39 9.99
N CYS A 8 -6.56 -0.51 11.31
CA CYS A 8 -7.33 0.39 12.16
C CYS A 8 -6.40 0.98 13.24
N VAL A 9 -6.45 2.30 13.40
CA VAL A 9 -5.52 3.03 14.28
C VAL A 9 -6.25 3.88 15.33
N PRO A 10 -7.08 3.31 16.23
CA PRO A 10 -7.83 4.10 17.19
C PRO A 10 -6.93 4.83 18.19
N ASN A 11 -7.41 5.99 18.60
CA ASN A 11 -6.72 6.88 19.52
C ASN A 11 -7.55 7.05 20.78
N PHE A 12 -7.04 6.53 21.87
CA PHE A 12 -7.70 6.56 23.17
C PHE A 12 -7.13 7.68 24.01
N SER A 13 -8.02 8.41 24.70
CA SER A 13 -7.66 9.48 25.64
C SER A 13 -7.20 8.89 26.98
N GLU A 14 -6.13 8.09 26.94
CA GLU A 14 -5.44 7.52 28.10
C GLU A 14 -4.00 7.21 27.69
N GLY A 15 -3.01 7.73 28.41
CA GLY A 15 -1.59 7.48 28.13
C GLY A 15 -0.76 7.15 29.37
N ARG A 16 -1.38 7.06 30.55
CA ARG A 16 -0.73 6.93 31.86
C ARG A 16 -1.10 5.62 32.56
N ASP A 17 -2.38 5.28 32.59
CA ASP A 17 -2.88 4.03 33.18
C ASP A 17 -2.76 2.87 32.19
N LYS A 18 -1.68 2.09 32.35
CA LYS A 18 -1.42 0.91 31.53
C LYS A 18 -2.51 -0.16 31.65
N ALA A 19 -3.13 -0.32 32.83
CA ALA A 19 -4.15 -1.33 33.05
C ALA A 19 -5.44 -1.01 32.26
N VAL A 20 -5.78 0.28 32.12
CA VAL A 20 -6.89 0.71 31.25
C VAL A 20 -6.58 0.38 29.79
N ILE A 21 -5.39 0.72 29.31
CA ILE A 21 -4.97 0.46 27.92
C ILE A 21 -4.92 -1.04 27.60
N GLU A 22 -4.39 -1.85 28.52
CA GLU A 22 -4.35 -3.31 28.40
C GLU A 22 -5.76 -3.92 28.32
N ARG A 23 -6.70 -3.41 29.12
CA ARG A 23 -8.10 -3.89 29.09
C ARG A 23 -8.81 -3.52 27.78
N ILE A 24 -8.54 -2.34 27.23
CA ILE A 24 -9.07 -1.93 25.92
C ILE A 24 -8.47 -2.82 24.82
N THR A 25 -7.16 -3.02 24.82
CA THR A 25 -6.46 -3.80 23.79
C THR A 25 -6.71 -5.31 23.88
N ALA A 26 -7.06 -5.82 25.06
CA ALA A 26 -7.48 -7.21 25.24
C ALA A 26 -8.74 -7.56 24.43
N GLU A 27 -9.70 -6.62 24.31
CA GLU A 27 -10.91 -6.81 23.51
C GLU A 27 -10.59 -6.99 22.02
N ILE A 28 -9.60 -6.26 21.50
CA ILE A 28 -9.12 -6.38 20.12
C ILE A 28 -8.58 -7.79 19.88
N LYS A 29 -7.77 -8.32 20.81
CA LYS A 29 -7.17 -9.67 20.72
C LYS A 29 -8.21 -10.79 20.78
N THR A 30 -9.44 -10.54 21.25
CA THR A 30 -10.50 -11.56 21.29
C THR A 30 -11.16 -11.79 19.95
N VAL A 31 -10.94 -10.92 18.97
CA VAL A 31 -11.58 -11.02 17.65
C VAL A 31 -10.74 -11.89 16.73
N SER A 32 -11.34 -12.96 16.21
CA SER A 32 -10.69 -13.85 15.26
C SER A 32 -10.34 -13.11 13.97
N GLY A 33 -9.14 -13.35 13.43
CA GLY A 33 -8.66 -12.71 12.21
C GLY A 33 -8.19 -11.26 12.39
N VAL A 34 -7.93 -10.84 13.63
CA VAL A 34 -7.34 -9.53 13.96
C VAL A 34 -6.01 -9.72 14.69
N GLN A 35 -5.01 -8.96 14.28
CA GLN A 35 -3.69 -8.92 14.89
C GLN A 35 -3.40 -7.53 15.43
N LEU A 36 -3.19 -7.43 16.74
CA LEU A 36 -2.68 -6.22 17.38
C LEU A 36 -1.18 -6.06 17.05
N LEU A 37 -0.81 -4.93 16.45
CA LEU A 37 0.55 -4.67 15.97
C LEU A 37 1.34 -3.79 16.94
N SER A 38 0.77 -2.67 17.38
CA SER A 38 1.44 -1.77 18.31
C SER A 38 0.47 -1.09 19.27
N VAL A 39 1.01 -0.72 20.43
CA VAL A 39 0.35 0.06 21.47
C VAL A 39 1.35 1.10 21.95
N GLU A 40 1.09 2.37 21.64
CA GLU A 40 2.02 3.47 21.87
C GLU A 40 1.39 4.48 22.87
N PRO A 41 1.56 4.25 24.18
CA PRO A 41 1.09 5.19 25.20
C PRO A 41 2.02 6.40 25.32
N GLY A 42 1.47 7.60 25.24
CA GLY A 42 2.17 8.85 25.51
C GLY A 42 1.72 9.45 26.83
N ALA A 43 2.52 9.31 27.90
CA ALA A 43 2.17 9.79 29.24
C ALA A 43 2.03 11.33 29.31
N ASP A 44 2.89 12.06 28.59
CA ASP A 44 2.90 13.53 28.54
C ASP A 44 1.68 14.08 27.79
N VAL A 45 1.35 13.46 26.66
CA VAL A 45 0.18 13.81 25.83
C VAL A 45 -1.13 13.22 26.36
N ASN A 46 -1.06 12.28 27.30
CA ASN A 46 -2.15 11.49 27.88
C ASN A 46 -3.09 10.86 26.82
N ARG A 47 -2.47 10.19 25.84
CA ARG A 47 -3.13 9.52 24.71
C ARG A 47 -2.38 8.24 24.37
N ALA A 48 -3.10 7.21 23.97
CA ALA A 48 -2.54 5.99 23.41
C ALA A 48 -2.99 5.82 21.97
N VAL A 49 -2.01 5.60 21.08
CA VAL A 49 -2.25 5.18 19.70
C VAL A 49 -2.17 3.66 19.67
N VAL A 50 -3.20 3.02 19.16
CA VAL A 50 -3.26 1.56 19.04
C VAL A 50 -3.38 1.21 17.58
N THR A 51 -2.57 0.27 17.09
CA THR A 51 -2.60 -0.17 15.68
C THR A 51 -2.88 -1.66 15.61
N PHE A 52 -3.87 -2.05 14.82
CA PHE A 52 -4.16 -3.44 14.51
C PHE A 52 -4.59 -3.62 13.06
N ILE A 53 -4.39 -4.82 12.53
CA ILE A 53 -4.80 -5.20 11.18
C ILE A 53 -5.71 -6.42 11.22
N GLY A 54 -6.52 -6.60 10.18
CA GLY A 54 -7.33 -7.80 10.01
C GLY A 54 -8.21 -7.74 8.77
N SER A 55 -9.10 -8.72 8.65
CA SER A 55 -10.13 -8.71 7.63
C SER A 55 -11.12 -7.55 7.84
N PRO A 56 -11.81 -7.05 6.80
CA PRO A 56 -12.83 -6.00 6.93
C PRO A 56 -13.83 -6.23 8.07
N GLU A 57 -14.34 -7.46 8.20
CA GLU A 57 -15.28 -7.83 9.26
C GLU A 57 -14.62 -7.90 10.64
N GLY A 58 -13.39 -8.45 10.71
CA GLY A 58 -12.64 -8.53 11.96
C GLY A 58 -12.32 -7.15 12.52
N VAL A 59 -11.81 -6.24 11.69
CA VAL A 59 -11.45 -4.88 12.15
C VAL A 59 -12.67 -4.07 12.57
N LYS A 60 -13.81 -4.25 11.90
CA LYS A 60 -15.09 -3.61 12.25
C LYS A 60 -15.51 -3.99 13.66
N GLU A 61 -15.46 -5.28 13.99
CA GLU A 61 -15.86 -5.78 15.31
C GLU A 61 -14.84 -5.40 16.39
N ALA A 62 -13.54 -5.51 16.11
CA ALA A 62 -12.49 -5.14 17.05
C ALA A 62 -12.52 -3.64 17.40
N ALA A 63 -12.72 -2.77 16.41
CA ALA A 63 -12.84 -1.33 16.63
C ALA A 63 -14.04 -0.99 17.52
N PHE A 64 -15.22 -1.56 17.23
CA PHE A 64 -16.42 -1.36 18.04
C PHE A 64 -16.22 -1.80 19.49
N LYS A 65 -15.70 -3.01 19.72
CA LYS A 65 -15.43 -3.52 21.07
C LYS A 65 -14.44 -2.66 21.84
N ALA A 66 -13.37 -2.21 21.17
CA ALA A 66 -12.37 -1.34 21.79
C ALA A 66 -12.97 0.02 22.17
N ILE A 67 -13.77 0.63 21.31
CA ILE A 67 -14.49 1.90 21.59
C ILE A 67 -15.45 1.74 22.76
N LYS A 68 -16.25 0.65 22.77
CA LYS A 68 -17.15 0.32 23.87
C LYS A 68 -16.40 0.21 25.19
N LYS A 69 -15.29 -0.54 25.20
CA LYS A 69 -14.46 -0.70 26.40
C LYS A 69 -13.84 0.62 26.85
N ALA A 70 -13.37 1.45 25.91
CA ALA A 70 -12.83 2.76 26.23
C ALA A 70 -13.89 3.67 26.88
N ALA A 71 -15.12 3.69 26.37
CA ALA A 71 -16.23 4.45 26.97
C ALA A 71 -16.63 3.93 28.37
N GLU A 72 -16.45 2.63 28.64
CA GLU A 72 -16.64 2.05 29.97
C GLU A 72 -15.53 2.43 30.95
N LEU A 73 -14.28 2.61 30.50
CA LEU A 73 -13.12 2.76 31.39
C LEU A 73 -12.62 4.20 31.54
N ILE A 74 -12.78 5.03 30.52
CA ILE A 74 -12.28 6.40 30.48
C ILE A 74 -13.43 7.35 30.82
N ASP A 75 -13.17 8.27 31.75
CA ASP A 75 -14.09 9.34 32.15
C ASP A 75 -13.53 10.68 31.67
N MET A 76 -14.01 11.16 30.53
CA MET A 76 -13.53 12.38 29.88
C MET A 76 -13.71 13.64 30.74
N SER A 77 -14.68 13.65 31.66
CA SER A 77 -14.85 14.77 32.60
C SER A 77 -13.65 14.99 33.52
N LYS A 78 -12.81 13.97 33.69
CA LYS A 78 -11.57 14.00 34.49
C LYS A 78 -10.30 14.00 33.63
N HIS A 79 -10.42 13.79 32.33
CA HIS A 79 -9.28 13.70 31.43
C HIS A 79 -8.70 15.08 31.11
N LYS A 80 -7.38 15.18 31.23
CA LYS A 80 -6.58 16.31 30.75
C LYS A 80 -5.31 15.78 30.09
N GLY A 81 -4.93 16.35 28.94
CA GLY A 81 -3.72 16.01 28.20
C GLY A 81 -3.24 17.22 27.39
N ALA A 82 -1.95 17.24 27.04
CA ALA A 82 -1.37 18.31 26.23
C ALA A 82 -1.75 18.19 24.73
N HIS A 83 -2.16 17.00 24.30
CA HIS A 83 -2.69 16.79 22.96
C HIS A 83 -4.18 17.17 22.96
N PRO A 84 -4.68 17.87 21.91
CA PRO A 84 -6.11 18.14 21.77
C PRO A 84 -6.91 16.84 21.93
N ARG A 85 -8.18 16.85 22.33
CA ARG A 85 -9.02 15.64 22.40
C ARG A 85 -10.50 15.99 22.57
N MET A 86 -11.40 15.16 22.08
CA MET A 86 -12.84 15.38 22.30
C MET A 86 -13.61 14.16 22.81
N GLY A 87 -12.98 12.99 22.93
CA GLY A 87 -13.66 11.80 23.44
C GLY A 87 -12.72 10.72 24.00
N ALA A 88 -13.31 9.75 24.71
CA ALA A 88 -12.63 8.60 25.28
C ALA A 88 -11.90 7.79 24.18
N THR A 89 -12.59 7.58 23.07
CA THR A 89 -11.96 7.38 21.77
C THR A 89 -12.09 8.66 20.97
N ASP A 90 -10.96 9.27 20.66
CA ASP A 90 -10.91 10.57 19.99
C ASP A 90 -11.06 10.42 18.47
N VAL A 91 -10.26 9.56 17.85
CA VAL A 91 -10.35 9.24 16.42
C VAL A 91 -10.07 7.76 16.16
N CYS A 92 -10.87 7.15 15.28
CA CYS A 92 -10.76 5.75 14.86
C CYS A 92 -10.75 5.64 13.32
N PRO A 93 -9.59 5.76 12.68
CA PRO A 93 -9.43 5.61 11.24
C PRO A 93 -9.36 4.15 10.78
N PHE A 94 -9.85 3.90 9.56
CA PHE A 94 -9.65 2.68 8.78
C PHE A 94 -8.82 3.00 7.55
N VAL A 95 -7.85 2.14 7.25
CA VAL A 95 -6.85 2.38 6.21
C VAL A 95 -6.73 1.14 5.32
N PRO A 96 -6.84 1.26 3.99
CA PRO A 96 -6.65 0.12 3.09
C PRO A 96 -5.16 -0.28 3.06
N VAL A 97 -4.87 -1.56 3.29
CA VAL A 97 -3.49 -2.09 3.27
C VAL A 97 -3.28 -3.00 2.07
N SER A 98 -4.10 -4.06 1.92
CA SER A 98 -3.96 -5.03 0.84
C SER A 98 -5.32 -5.56 0.43
N GLY A 99 -5.58 -5.67 -0.88
CA GLY A 99 -6.82 -6.25 -1.42
C GLY A 99 -8.12 -5.52 -1.04
N VAL A 100 -8.04 -4.31 -0.47
CA VAL A 100 -9.19 -3.51 0.00
C VAL A 100 -9.12 -2.11 -0.60
N THR A 101 -10.25 -1.61 -1.04
CA THR A 101 -10.41 -0.26 -1.60
C THR A 101 -10.66 0.78 -0.52
N MET A 102 -10.44 2.06 -0.85
CA MET A 102 -10.83 3.16 0.04
C MET A 102 -12.34 3.16 0.31
N GLN A 103 -13.15 2.84 -0.71
CA GLN A 103 -14.60 2.79 -0.60
C GLN A 103 -15.07 1.73 0.41
N GLU A 104 -14.47 0.55 0.40
CA GLU A 104 -14.73 -0.47 1.43
C GLU A 104 -14.34 0.03 2.84
N CYS A 105 -13.25 0.77 2.99
CA CYS A 105 -12.89 1.38 4.28
C CYS A 105 -13.89 2.46 4.73
N VAL A 106 -14.43 3.25 3.79
CA VAL A 106 -15.51 4.21 4.07
C VAL A 106 -16.77 3.48 4.56
N GLU A 107 -17.12 2.37 3.93
CA GLU A 107 -18.26 1.54 4.35
C GLU A 107 -18.07 0.94 5.75
N ILE A 108 -16.87 0.45 6.06
CA ILE A 108 -16.51 0.00 7.42
C ILE A 108 -16.67 1.15 8.42
N SER A 109 -16.13 2.33 8.10
CA SER A 109 -16.18 3.49 8.99
C SER A 109 -17.62 3.93 9.31
N ARG A 110 -18.51 3.90 8.31
CA ARG A 110 -19.93 4.20 8.44
C ARG A 110 -20.63 3.17 9.30
N ALA A 111 -20.39 1.88 9.06
CA ALA A 111 -20.97 0.79 9.83
C ALA A 111 -20.55 0.84 11.32
N VAL A 112 -19.27 1.08 11.60
CA VAL A 112 -18.79 1.25 12.99
C VAL A 112 -19.36 2.53 13.59
N GLY A 113 -19.37 3.65 12.86
CA GLY A 113 -19.92 4.91 13.32
C GLY A 113 -21.39 4.83 13.70
N GLN A 114 -22.19 4.18 12.86
CA GLN A 114 -23.59 3.92 13.14
C GLN A 114 -23.78 3.09 14.41
N ARG A 115 -23.08 1.95 14.54
CA ARG A 115 -23.16 1.10 15.74
C ARG A 115 -22.72 1.82 17.01
N VAL A 116 -21.64 2.60 16.96
CA VAL A 116 -21.17 3.42 18.10
C VAL A 116 -22.23 4.45 18.48
N GLY A 117 -22.81 5.12 17.49
CA GLY A 117 -23.87 6.12 17.73
C GLY A 117 -25.13 5.52 18.33
N GLU A 118 -25.62 4.43 17.76
CA GLU A 118 -26.89 3.80 18.13
C GLU A 118 -26.78 2.95 19.40
N GLU A 119 -25.75 2.10 19.52
CA GLU A 119 -25.63 1.15 20.63
C GLU A 119 -25.01 1.78 21.88
N LEU A 120 -24.12 2.79 21.72
CA LEU A 120 -23.39 3.40 22.85
C LEU A 120 -23.89 4.81 23.19
N GLY A 121 -24.72 5.43 22.35
CA GLY A 121 -25.23 6.78 22.56
C GLY A 121 -24.13 7.84 22.56
N ILE A 122 -23.10 7.66 21.74
CA ILE A 122 -21.97 8.58 21.59
C ILE A 122 -22.17 9.38 20.31
N PRO A 123 -22.07 10.73 20.32
CA PRO A 123 -22.05 11.52 19.09
C PRO A 123 -20.84 11.15 18.22
N VAL A 124 -21.06 10.79 16.96
CA VAL A 124 -20.01 10.40 16.02
C VAL A 124 -19.94 11.37 14.84
N TYR A 125 -18.72 11.78 14.49
CA TYR A 125 -18.44 12.55 13.28
C TYR A 125 -17.62 11.73 12.30
N LEU A 126 -17.97 11.79 11.01
CA LEU A 126 -17.19 11.21 9.94
C LEU A 126 -16.17 12.21 9.39
N TYR A 127 -14.94 11.76 9.12
CA TYR A 127 -13.86 12.61 8.62
C TYR A 127 -13.10 12.02 7.41
N GLU A 128 -12.19 12.81 6.83
CA GLU A 128 -11.40 12.46 5.65
C GLU A 128 -12.29 11.95 4.50
N GLU A 129 -12.01 10.78 3.93
CA GLU A 129 -12.77 10.20 2.81
C GLU A 129 -14.19 9.80 3.21
N SER A 130 -14.49 9.75 4.52
CA SER A 130 -15.81 9.45 5.04
C SER A 130 -16.64 10.69 5.36
N ALA A 131 -16.04 11.88 5.31
CA ALA A 131 -16.68 13.13 5.71
C ALA A 131 -17.98 13.39 4.92
N ALA A 132 -19.06 13.70 5.63
CA ALA A 132 -20.35 14.07 5.02
C ALA A 132 -20.36 15.51 4.46
N ALA A 133 -19.42 16.35 4.91
CA ALA A 133 -19.30 17.74 4.50
C ALA A 133 -17.81 18.14 4.35
N PRO A 134 -17.46 19.08 3.45
CA PRO A 134 -16.08 19.50 3.22
C PRO A 134 -15.34 19.96 4.48
N GLU A 135 -16.01 20.72 5.36
CA GLU A 135 -15.44 21.23 6.60
C GLU A 135 -15.07 20.14 7.61
N ARG A 136 -15.67 18.94 7.48
CA ARG A 136 -15.42 17.77 8.33
C ARG A 136 -14.26 16.91 7.83
N ARG A 137 -13.70 17.18 6.64
CA ARG A 137 -12.52 16.43 6.18
C ARG A 137 -11.35 16.56 7.16
N SER A 138 -11.11 17.76 7.66
CA SER A 138 -10.05 18.06 8.63
C SER A 138 -10.45 17.62 10.05
N LEU A 139 -9.69 16.66 10.60
CA LEU A 139 -9.80 16.28 12.01
C LEU A 139 -9.61 17.48 12.96
N ALA A 140 -8.74 18.42 12.60
CA ALA A 140 -8.49 19.62 13.41
C ALA A 140 -9.74 20.51 13.47
N ASN A 141 -10.48 20.65 12.36
CA ASN A 141 -11.71 21.44 12.32
C ASN A 141 -12.80 20.79 13.17
N ILE A 142 -12.95 19.45 13.10
CA ILE A 142 -13.89 18.72 13.96
C ILE A 142 -13.51 18.88 15.44
N ARG A 143 -12.22 19.00 15.77
CA ARG A 143 -11.73 19.14 17.15
C ARG A 143 -11.61 20.57 17.66
N THR A 144 -12.00 21.57 16.88
CA THR A 144 -11.97 22.97 17.34
C THR A 144 -12.76 23.11 18.64
N GLY A 145 -12.09 23.61 19.68
CA GLY A 145 -12.66 23.76 21.02
C GLY A 145 -12.65 22.48 21.88
N GLU A 146 -12.17 21.36 21.34
CA GLU A 146 -11.93 20.10 22.07
C GLU A 146 -13.19 19.52 22.75
N TYR A 147 -13.01 18.78 23.84
CA TYR A 147 -14.07 18.23 24.68
C TYR A 147 -14.95 19.32 25.30
N GLU A 148 -14.34 20.43 25.73
CA GLU A 148 -15.01 21.52 26.43
C GLU A 148 -16.05 22.24 25.56
N ALA A 149 -15.85 22.30 24.25
CA ALA A 149 -16.79 22.94 23.33
C ALA A 149 -17.98 22.06 22.94
N LEU A 150 -17.95 20.74 23.21
CA LEU A 150 -19.01 19.82 22.78
C LEU A 150 -20.42 20.20 23.26
N PRO A 151 -20.65 20.68 24.50
CA PRO A 151 -21.99 21.07 24.95
C PRO A 151 -22.64 22.18 24.10
N GLU A 152 -21.84 23.13 23.62
CA GLU A 152 -22.30 24.23 22.74
C GLU A 152 -22.32 23.77 21.28
N LYS A 153 -21.27 23.09 20.84
CA LYS A 153 -21.09 22.61 19.46
C LYS A 153 -22.22 21.67 19.02
N LEU A 154 -22.70 20.78 19.90
CA LEU A 154 -23.79 19.85 19.58
C LEU A 154 -25.17 20.55 19.43
N GLN A 155 -25.30 21.80 19.85
CA GLN A 155 -26.51 22.60 19.66
C GLN A 155 -26.51 23.32 18.30
N ASP A 156 -25.34 23.49 17.68
CA ASP A 156 -25.19 24.12 16.38
C ASP A 156 -25.69 23.18 15.27
N PRO A 157 -26.68 23.60 14.44
CA PRO A 157 -27.16 22.83 13.31
C PRO A 157 -26.04 22.41 12.32
N GLN A 158 -24.97 23.19 12.18
CA GLN A 158 -23.85 22.86 11.29
C GLN A 158 -23.02 21.68 11.84
N TRP A 159 -22.98 21.52 13.15
CA TRP A 159 -22.19 20.51 13.85
C TRP A 159 -23.02 19.36 14.41
N GLN A 160 -24.19 19.09 13.83
CA GLN A 160 -24.95 17.87 14.13
C GLN A 160 -24.12 16.61 13.82
N PRO A 161 -24.03 15.63 14.73
CA PRO A 161 -23.24 14.42 14.49
C PRO A 161 -23.81 13.61 13.32
N ASP A 162 -22.94 12.90 12.62
CA ASP A 162 -23.33 12.02 11.50
C ASP A 162 -24.10 10.78 12.00
N TYR A 163 -23.73 10.26 13.18
CA TYR A 163 -24.43 9.20 13.87
C TYR A 163 -24.53 9.46 15.38
N GLY A 164 -25.51 8.82 16.01
CA GLY A 164 -25.76 8.96 17.44
C GLY A 164 -26.53 10.24 17.80
N PRO A 165 -26.85 10.43 19.08
CA PRO A 165 -27.67 11.56 19.51
C PRO A 165 -26.85 12.86 19.50
N ALA A 166 -27.49 13.97 19.14
CA ALA A 166 -26.98 15.33 19.33
C ALA A 166 -27.05 15.76 20.81
N LYS A 167 -26.55 14.90 21.70
CA LYS A 167 -26.60 15.07 23.15
C LYS A 167 -25.22 14.87 23.72
N PHE A 168 -24.77 15.84 24.51
CA PHE A 168 -23.48 15.75 25.17
C PHE A 168 -23.41 14.53 26.10
N ASN A 169 -22.36 13.72 25.90
CA ASN A 169 -22.05 12.57 26.73
C ASN A 169 -20.82 12.91 27.61
N PRO A 170 -20.98 13.27 28.90
CA PRO A 170 -19.87 13.74 29.73
C PRO A 170 -18.80 12.69 30.02
N ARG A 171 -19.16 11.40 29.93
CA ARG A 171 -18.20 10.31 30.19
C ARG A 171 -17.36 10.03 28.96
N ALA A 172 -18.00 9.90 27.80
CA ALA A 172 -17.32 9.47 26.57
C ALA A 172 -16.91 10.61 25.64
N GLY A 173 -17.52 11.80 25.75
CA GLY A 173 -17.36 12.88 24.79
C GLY A 173 -17.99 12.55 23.43
N ALA A 174 -17.27 12.84 22.35
CA ALA A 174 -17.64 12.51 20.98
C ALA A 174 -16.48 11.78 20.26
N THR A 175 -16.78 10.95 19.27
CA THR A 175 -15.78 10.14 18.56
C THR A 175 -15.74 10.49 17.07
N VAL A 176 -14.54 10.68 16.52
CA VAL A 176 -14.35 10.81 15.06
C VAL A 176 -14.04 9.44 14.46
N ILE A 177 -14.70 9.07 13.36
CA ILE A 177 -14.47 7.80 12.68
C ILE A 177 -14.34 8.09 11.18
N GLY A 178 -13.46 7.40 10.46
CA GLY A 178 -13.39 7.61 9.01
C GLY A 178 -12.38 6.73 8.34
N ALA A 179 -12.24 6.93 7.03
CA ALA A 179 -11.27 6.27 6.20
C ALA A 179 -10.25 7.27 5.66
N ARG A 180 -8.98 6.90 5.64
CA ARG A 180 -7.90 7.72 5.11
C ARG A 180 -6.81 6.86 4.48
N GLU A 181 -5.98 7.48 3.66
CA GLU A 181 -4.78 6.83 3.13
C GLU A 181 -3.75 6.52 4.23
N PHE A 182 -2.88 5.55 3.93
CA PHE A 182 -1.83 5.11 4.84
C PHE A 182 -0.84 6.25 5.08
N LEU A 183 -0.53 6.49 6.36
CA LEU A 183 0.42 7.52 6.76
C LEU A 183 1.76 6.85 7.05
N ILE A 184 2.78 7.19 6.26
CA ILE A 184 4.14 6.69 6.50
C ILE A 184 4.91 7.78 7.25
N ALA A 185 5.37 7.46 8.46
CA ALA A 185 6.30 8.29 9.22
C ALA A 185 7.73 7.91 8.81
N TYR A 186 8.41 8.85 8.15
CA TYR A 186 9.68 8.66 7.48
C TYR A 186 10.65 9.77 7.87
N ASN A 187 11.77 9.43 8.50
CA ASN A 187 12.78 10.40 8.92
C ASN A 187 13.99 10.31 8.00
N ILE A 188 14.56 11.45 7.62
CA ILE A 188 15.81 11.53 6.85
C ILE A 188 16.89 12.12 7.75
N THR A 189 18.02 11.42 7.89
CA THR A 189 19.10 11.79 8.81
C THR A 189 20.18 12.61 8.11
N LEU A 190 20.60 13.70 8.75
CA LEU A 190 21.65 14.59 8.26
C LEU A 190 22.91 14.48 9.11
N ASN A 191 24.07 14.71 8.51
CA ASN A 191 25.39 14.73 9.17
C ASN A 191 25.65 15.97 10.04
N THR A 192 24.62 16.56 10.65
CA THR A 192 24.73 17.80 11.45
C THR A 192 23.94 17.68 12.75
N LYS A 193 24.24 18.52 13.75
CA LYS A 193 23.42 18.70 14.95
C LYS A 193 22.47 19.89 14.83
N ASP A 194 22.66 20.72 13.81
CA ASP A 194 21.89 21.94 13.62
C ASP A 194 20.50 21.62 13.04
N LYS A 195 19.50 21.57 13.91
CA LYS A 195 18.10 21.36 13.52
C LYS A 195 17.53 22.49 12.63
N GLN A 196 18.12 23.69 12.62
CA GLN A 196 17.65 24.77 11.74
C GLN A 196 17.94 24.45 10.28
N LEU A 197 19.05 23.76 9.98
CA LEU A 197 19.33 23.30 8.62
C LEU A 197 18.33 22.22 8.16
N ALA A 198 17.99 21.29 9.05
CA ALA A 198 16.94 20.31 8.79
C ALA A 198 15.58 21.00 8.58
N MET A 199 15.26 22.01 9.39
CA MET A 199 14.01 22.76 9.30
C MET A 199 13.91 23.57 8.01
N ASP A 200 15.02 24.17 7.58
CA ASP A 200 15.12 24.90 6.32
C ASP A 200 14.83 23.99 5.13
N ILE A 201 15.28 22.72 5.14
CA ILE A 201 14.94 21.75 4.08
C ILE A 201 13.48 21.27 4.23
N ALA A 202 13.02 20.96 5.45
CA ALA A 202 11.66 20.52 5.73
C ALA A 202 10.58 21.47 5.19
N PHE A 203 10.84 22.78 5.28
CA PHE A 203 10.01 23.84 4.76
C PHE A 203 9.92 23.89 3.23
N GLU A 204 10.87 23.28 2.51
CA GLU A 204 10.83 23.15 1.05
C GLU A 204 10.04 21.91 0.64
N LEU A 205 10.17 20.84 1.43
CA LEU A 205 9.55 19.56 1.14
C LEU A 205 8.05 19.57 1.43
N ARG A 206 7.65 20.08 2.59
CA ARG A 206 6.26 19.98 3.07
C ARG A 206 5.30 20.81 2.23
N GLU A 207 4.09 20.31 2.01
CA GLU A 207 3.06 20.96 1.19
C GLU A 207 2.78 22.41 1.59
N LYS A 208 2.65 22.65 2.91
CA LYS A 208 2.45 23.97 3.50
C LYS A 208 3.58 24.96 3.17
N GLY A 209 4.75 24.48 2.78
CA GLY A 209 5.86 25.31 2.36
C GLY A 209 6.38 26.26 3.45
N ARG A 210 6.74 27.48 3.03
CA ARG A 210 7.49 28.46 3.82
C ARG A 210 7.00 29.89 3.64
N SER A 211 7.48 30.78 4.50
CA SER A 211 7.42 32.22 4.25
C SER A 211 8.55 32.63 3.30
N VAL A 212 8.22 33.48 2.34
CA VAL A 212 9.17 34.02 1.36
C VAL A 212 10.15 34.97 2.03
N ARG A 213 11.43 34.85 1.65
CA ARG A 213 12.54 35.65 2.15
C ARG A 213 13.41 36.20 1.02
N THR A 214 14.03 37.34 1.27
CA THR A 214 15.00 37.99 0.36
C THR A 214 16.31 38.31 1.09
N GLY A 215 17.33 38.77 0.37
CA GLY A 215 18.62 39.10 0.95
C GLY A 215 19.47 37.85 1.20
N ASN A 216 19.87 37.61 2.44
CA ASN A 216 20.81 36.54 2.81
C ASN A 216 20.14 35.15 2.87
N VAL A 217 19.71 34.64 1.72
CA VAL A 217 18.99 33.35 1.60
C VAL A 217 19.89 32.17 1.22
N HIS A 218 21.20 32.39 1.01
CA HIS A 218 22.14 31.34 0.64
C HIS A 218 23.29 31.23 1.66
N PRO A 219 23.70 30.02 2.08
CA PRO A 219 23.14 28.70 1.71
C PRO A 219 21.87 28.34 2.48
N VAL A 220 21.49 29.10 3.51
CA VAL A 220 20.34 28.82 4.38
C VAL A 220 19.26 29.87 4.17
N TYR A 221 18.12 29.46 3.62
CA TYR A 221 17.06 30.38 3.20
C TYR A 221 16.44 31.12 4.39
N MET A 222 16.30 30.44 5.54
CA MET A 222 15.77 31.02 6.77
C MET A 222 16.55 32.23 7.32
N ARG A 223 17.76 32.53 6.84
CA ARG A 223 18.56 33.70 7.27
C ARG A 223 18.16 35.01 6.57
N GLY A 224 17.38 34.96 5.49
CA GLY A 224 16.93 36.15 4.77
C GLY A 224 15.82 36.92 5.49
N ASP A 225 15.47 38.10 4.97
CA ASP A 225 14.44 38.97 5.50
C ASP A 225 13.05 38.57 5.00
N LEU A 226 12.05 38.58 5.89
CA LEU A 226 10.67 38.21 5.52
C LEU A 226 10.05 39.22 4.55
N VAL A 227 9.53 38.71 3.43
CA VAL A 227 8.68 39.48 2.54
C VAL A 227 7.27 39.49 3.12
N LYS A 228 6.65 40.67 3.20
CA LYS A 228 5.31 40.88 3.77
C LYS A 228 4.41 41.58 2.76
N TYR A 229 3.13 41.29 2.83
CA TYR A 229 2.11 42.02 2.07
C TYR A 229 2.01 43.46 2.57
N ARG A 230 1.93 44.40 1.62
CA ARG A 230 1.82 45.84 1.87
C ARG A 230 0.80 46.44 0.91
N GLU A 231 0.32 47.64 1.23
CA GLU A 231 -0.68 48.31 0.43
C GLU A 231 -0.15 48.55 -1.00
N GLY A 232 -0.94 48.14 -1.99
CA GLY A 232 -0.57 48.22 -3.40
C GLY A 232 0.54 47.25 -3.85
N HIS A 233 1.01 46.35 -2.98
CA HIS A 233 2.09 45.42 -3.28
C HIS A 233 1.84 44.03 -2.66
N PHE A 234 1.28 43.14 -3.47
CA PHE A 234 0.95 41.77 -3.12
C PHE A 234 1.77 40.77 -3.96
N PRO A 235 3.02 40.47 -3.59
CA PRO A 235 3.86 39.58 -4.37
C PRO A 235 3.34 38.15 -4.36
N CYS A 236 3.51 37.47 -5.49
CA CYS A 236 3.14 36.06 -5.71
C CYS A 236 3.93 35.12 -4.80
N GLY A 237 5.22 35.40 -4.58
CA GLY A 237 6.11 34.58 -3.77
C GLY A 237 6.79 33.43 -4.51
N ASN A 238 6.30 33.02 -5.69
CA ASN A 238 6.95 32.01 -6.55
C ASN A 238 7.64 32.60 -7.77
N CYS A 239 7.26 33.81 -8.19
CA CYS A 239 7.81 34.51 -9.34
C CYS A 239 7.83 36.02 -9.07
N ASP A 240 8.31 36.79 -10.04
CA ASP A 240 8.48 38.24 -9.94
C ASP A 240 7.15 39.04 -9.99
N PHE A 241 6.01 38.36 -10.17
CA PHE A 241 4.71 39.02 -10.20
C PHE A 241 4.33 39.59 -8.82
N ALA A 242 3.84 40.83 -8.82
CA ALA A 242 3.21 41.44 -7.65
C ALA A 242 1.94 42.20 -8.06
N GLY A 243 0.80 41.73 -7.54
CA GLY A 243 -0.50 42.37 -7.76
C GLY A 243 -0.64 43.66 -6.97
N LYS A 244 -1.49 44.57 -7.44
CA LYS A 244 -1.90 45.76 -6.68
C LYS A 244 -2.92 45.41 -5.59
N THR A 245 -3.66 44.32 -5.79
CA THR A 245 -4.60 43.76 -4.82
C THR A 245 -4.29 42.28 -4.56
N PHE A 246 -4.66 41.77 -3.40
CA PHE A 246 -4.47 40.35 -3.09
C PHE A 246 -5.29 39.42 -4.01
N ARG A 247 -6.42 39.93 -4.55
CA ARG A 247 -7.23 39.22 -5.54
C ARG A 247 -6.49 39.03 -6.87
N GLU A 248 -5.82 40.06 -7.38
CA GLU A 248 -4.99 39.94 -8.59
C GLU A 248 -3.89 38.89 -8.40
N THR A 249 -3.25 38.88 -7.23
CA THR A 249 -2.26 37.86 -6.87
C THR A 249 -2.86 36.47 -6.81
N ARG A 250 -4.06 36.30 -6.25
CA ARG A 250 -4.78 35.02 -6.24
C ARG A 250 -5.06 34.50 -7.64
N GLU A 251 -5.58 35.35 -8.53
CA GLU A 251 -5.89 34.97 -9.92
C GLU A 251 -4.61 34.54 -10.66
N HIS A 252 -3.51 35.27 -10.47
CA HIS A 252 -2.20 34.90 -11.01
C HIS A 252 -1.67 33.58 -10.45
N CYS A 253 -1.69 33.38 -9.12
CA CYS A 253 -1.20 32.15 -8.49
C CYS A 253 -1.99 30.91 -8.96
N LYS A 254 -3.31 31.03 -9.14
CA LYS A 254 -4.12 29.94 -9.69
C LYS A 254 -3.78 29.63 -11.14
N ALA A 255 -3.54 30.65 -11.97
CA ALA A 255 -3.25 30.48 -13.39
C ALA A 255 -1.85 29.92 -13.65
N GLU A 256 -0.82 30.46 -12.97
CA GLU A 256 0.58 30.18 -13.29
C GLU A 256 1.23 29.12 -12.37
N HIS A 257 0.64 28.85 -11.20
CA HIS A 257 1.28 28.03 -10.16
C HIS A 257 0.36 26.97 -9.54
N ASP A 258 -0.89 26.86 -9.98
CA ASP A 258 -1.85 25.82 -9.53
C ASP A 258 -2.03 25.77 -7.99
N TYR A 259 -2.14 26.94 -7.33
CA TYR A 259 -2.50 27.02 -5.91
C TYR A 259 -3.28 28.28 -5.55
N ASP A 260 -4.01 28.24 -4.43
CA ASP A 260 -4.72 29.39 -3.88
C ASP A 260 -3.92 30.00 -2.70
N PRO A 261 -3.45 31.26 -2.79
CA PRO A 261 -2.74 31.91 -1.69
C PRO A 261 -3.63 32.18 -0.46
N TYR A 262 -4.96 32.17 -0.60
CA TYR A 262 -5.86 32.25 0.57
C TYR A 262 -5.76 30.98 1.41
N ASP A 263 -5.99 29.82 0.78
CA ASP A 263 -5.88 28.50 1.43
C ASP A 263 -4.49 28.32 2.05
N LEU A 264 -3.45 28.79 1.36
CA LEU A 264 -2.08 28.73 1.88
C LEU A 264 -1.91 29.63 3.11
N LEU A 265 -2.40 30.87 3.13
CA LEU A 265 -2.33 31.73 4.32
C LEU A 265 -3.09 31.14 5.50
N ASP A 266 -4.33 30.68 5.27
CA ASP A 266 -5.17 30.07 6.31
C ASP A 266 -4.51 28.82 6.89
N SER A 267 -3.89 27.99 6.04
CA SER A 267 -3.13 26.83 6.52
C SER A 267 -1.97 27.22 7.45
N HIS A 268 -1.43 28.44 7.33
CA HIS A 268 -0.42 29.03 8.21
C HIS A 268 -0.99 29.70 9.46
N GLY A 269 -2.32 29.72 9.63
CA GLY A 269 -2.99 30.43 10.72
C GLY A 269 -2.94 31.95 10.55
N SER A 270 -2.74 32.43 9.32
CA SER A 270 -2.80 33.84 8.96
C SER A 270 -4.19 34.15 8.42
N ASP A 271 -4.76 35.30 8.80
CA ASP A 271 -6.05 35.74 8.29
C ASP A 271 -5.94 36.07 6.80
N ALA A 272 -6.44 35.17 5.94
CA ALA A 272 -6.40 35.34 4.49
C ALA A 272 -7.33 36.46 3.98
N GLU A 273 -8.40 36.78 4.72
CA GLU A 273 -9.30 37.89 4.40
C GLU A 273 -8.63 39.24 4.69
N ASN A 274 -7.71 39.28 5.68
CA ASN A 274 -6.90 40.45 6.01
C ASN A 274 -5.38 40.16 5.88
N PRO A 275 -4.85 40.01 4.66
CA PRO A 275 -3.48 39.55 4.41
C PRO A 275 -2.40 40.59 4.77
N MET A 276 -2.77 41.83 5.08
CA MET A 276 -1.85 42.94 5.32
C MET A 276 -0.88 42.67 6.48
N GLY A 277 0.42 42.89 6.24
CA GLY A 277 1.46 42.69 7.26
C GLY A 277 1.85 41.22 7.51
N TRP A 278 1.07 40.26 7.01
CA TRP A 278 1.46 38.86 7.00
C TRP A 278 2.61 38.61 6.04
N SER A 279 3.43 37.61 6.38
CA SER A 279 4.51 37.19 5.48
C SER A 279 3.92 36.47 4.27
N VAL A 280 4.42 36.82 3.09
CA VAL A 280 4.09 36.16 1.82
C VAL A 280 4.49 34.69 1.93
N LYS A 281 3.64 33.80 1.43
CA LYS A 281 3.82 32.35 1.52
C LYS A 281 4.17 31.77 0.16
N GLN A 282 4.97 30.71 0.19
CA GLN A 282 5.32 29.91 -0.97
C GLN A 282 5.03 28.44 -0.60
N PRO A 283 4.25 27.70 -1.39
CA PRO A 283 3.98 26.29 -1.15
C PRO A 283 5.27 25.48 -1.28
N GLY A 284 5.30 24.29 -0.66
CA GLY A 284 6.43 23.38 -0.82
C GLY A 284 6.31 22.53 -2.08
N LYS A 285 7.33 21.71 -2.29
CA LYS A 285 7.51 20.91 -3.50
C LYS A 285 6.60 19.68 -3.57
N PHE A 286 6.26 19.08 -2.43
CA PHE A 286 5.47 17.85 -2.39
C PHE A 286 4.09 18.10 -1.76
N ARG A 287 3.05 17.53 -2.38
CA ARG A 287 1.69 17.47 -1.83
C ARG A 287 1.57 16.26 -0.91
N HIS A 288 0.67 16.28 0.07
CA HIS A 288 0.51 15.19 1.04
C HIS A 288 1.79 14.88 1.84
N VAL A 289 2.64 15.88 2.03
CA VAL A 289 3.87 15.80 2.81
C VAL A 289 3.82 16.83 3.92
N ARG A 290 3.95 16.35 5.16
CA ARG A 290 4.20 17.20 6.33
C ARG A 290 5.61 16.95 6.79
N ALA A 291 6.40 17.99 7.02
CA ALA A 291 7.77 17.83 7.47
C ALA A 291 8.18 18.89 8.50
N ILE A 292 9.06 18.49 9.42
CA ILE A 292 9.71 19.36 10.40
C ILE A 292 11.19 18.95 10.57
N GLY A 293 12.05 19.92 10.87
CA GLY A 293 13.42 19.66 11.28
C GLY A 293 13.54 19.57 12.79
N TRP A 294 14.26 18.56 13.29
CA TRP A 294 14.46 18.35 14.71
C TRP A 294 15.82 17.72 15.00
N TYR A 295 16.18 17.66 16.27
CA TYR A 295 17.42 17.03 16.75
C TYR A 295 17.06 15.80 17.56
N VAL A 296 17.71 14.67 17.26
CA VAL A 296 17.54 13.42 17.99
C VAL A 296 18.76 13.20 18.88
N GLU A 297 18.56 13.26 20.19
CA GLU A 297 19.64 13.13 21.17
C GLU A 297 20.33 11.76 21.09
N GLU A 298 19.54 10.69 20.95
CA GLU A 298 20.04 9.31 20.88
C GLU A 298 21.04 9.11 19.74
N TYR A 299 20.73 9.64 18.56
CA TYR A 299 21.58 9.53 17.36
C TYR A 299 22.61 10.66 17.26
N LYS A 300 22.50 11.68 18.12
CA LYS A 300 23.28 12.93 18.10
C LYS A 300 23.30 13.62 16.73
N ARG A 301 22.20 13.52 15.98
CA ARG A 301 22.04 14.04 14.62
C ARG A 301 20.72 14.78 14.47
N ALA A 302 20.68 15.72 13.54
CA ALA A 302 19.46 16.35 13.09
C ALA A 302 18.76 15.43 12.07
N GLN A 303 17.44 15.39 12.15
CA GLN A 303 16.59 14.68 11.22
C GLN A 303 15.54 15.62 10.63
N ILE A 304 15.13 15.31 9.41
CA ILE A 304 13.91 15.83 8.81
C ILE A 304 12.86 14.76 9.06
N SER A 305 11.92 15.02 9.97
CA SER A 305 10.79 14.12 10.23
C SER A 305 9.67 14.42 9.26
N ILE A 306 9.22 13.39 8.54
CA ILE A 306 8.27 13.51 7.45
C ILE A 306 7.09 12.56 7.69
N ASN A 307 5.88 13.08 7.53
CA ASN A 307 4.68 12.27 7.39
C ASN A 307 4.19 12.36 5.95
N LEU A 308 4.28 11.25 5.23
CA LEU A 308 3.66 11.07 3.92
C LEU A 308 2.22 10.65 4.16
N THR A 309 1.28 11.58 4.00
CA THR A 309 -0.15 11.30 4.22
C THR A 309 -0.81 10.57 3.05
N ASN A 310 -0.14 10.55 1.89
CA ASN A 310 -0.51 9.73 0.74
C ASN A 310 0.74 9.39 -0.08
N TYR A 311 1.31 8.21 0.16
CA TYR A 311 2.54 7.77 -0.50
C TYR A 311 2.38 7.49 -1.99
N LYS A 312 1.14 7.38 -2.49
CA LYS A 312 0.83 7.20 -3.91
C LYS A 312 0.92 8.51 -4.70
N ILE A 313 0.87 9.66 -4.02
CA ILE A 313 1.03 11.00 -4.62
C ILE A 313 2.45 11.52 -4.43
N SER A 314 3.06 11.30 -3.27
CA SER A 314 4.45 11.68 -3.01
C SER A 314 5.15 10.52 -2.33
N SER A 315 6.12 9.94 -3.05
CA SER A 315 6.77 8.71 -2.63
C SER A 315 7.97 8.97 -1.70
N MET A 316 8.35 7.95 -0.91
CA MET A 316 9.51 8.06 -0.03
C MET A 316 10.82 8.32 -0.78
N HIS A 317 11.00 7.69 -1.95
CA HIS A 317 12.23 7.79 -2.73
C HIS A 317 12.36 9.16 -3.41
N GLU A 318 11.29 9.72 -3.96
CA GLU A 318 11.34 11.08 -4.54
C GLU A 318 11.63 12.14 -3.48
N VAL A 319 10.99 12.04 -2.32
CA VAL A 319 11.25 12.94 -1.18
C VAL A 319 12.69 12.81 -0.69
N LEU A 320 13.23 11.58 -0.62
CA LEU A 320 14.62 11.35 -0.23
C LEU A 320 15.61 11.93 -1.25
N GLU A 321 15.43 11.65 -2.54
CA GLU A 321 16.33 12.15 -3.59
C GLU A 321 16.33 13.67 -3.66
N GLU A 322 15.17 14.29 -3.48
CA GLU A 322 15.09 15.75 -3.44
C GLU A 322 15.75 16.32 -2.18
N THR A 323 15.57 15.66 -1.04
CA THR A 323 16.27 16.00 0.20
C THR A 323 17.79 15.89 0.03
N ARG A 324 18.29 14.87 -0.66
CA ARG A 324 19.72 14.70 -0.96
C ARG A 324 20.26 15.87 -1.78
N LYS A 325 19.53 16.33 -2.81
CA LYS A 325 19.91 17.51 -3.60
C LYS A 325 19.93 18.78 -2.75
N MET A 326 18.88 19.03 -1.98
CA MET A 326 18.76 20.22 -1.12
C MET A 326 19.80 20.24 0.01
N ALA A 327 20.13 19.08 0.57
CA ALA A 327 21.20 18.92 1.57
C ALA A 327 22.57 19.23 0.96
N ALA A 328 22.87 18.71 -0.24
CA ALA A 328 24.13 18.96 -0.93
C ALA A 328 24.36 20.46 -1.23
N GLN A 329 23.31 21.19 -1.63
CA GLN A 329 23.37 22.66 -1.83
C GLN A 329 23.75 23.43 -0.54
N ARG A 330 23.52 22.82 0.62
CA ARG A 330 23.83 23.38 1.95
C ARG A 330 25.13 22.84 2.53
N GLY A 331 25.89 22.05 1.77
CA GLY A 331 27.11 21.39 2.24
C GLY A 331 26.86 20.24 3.23
N LEU A 332 25.64 19.70 3.26
CA LEU A 332 25.22 18.62 4.14
C LEU A 332 25.21 17.29 3.38
N VAL A 333 25.33 16.21 4.15
CA VAL A 333 25.21 14.83 3.68
C VAL A 333 24.02 14.18 4.37
N VAL A 334 23.14 13.59 3.58
CA VAL A 334 22.12 12.66 4.07
C VAL A 334 22.81 11.33 4.37
N THR A 335 22.80 10.89 5.63
CA THR A 335 23.48 9.63 6.04
C THR A 335 22.62 8.40 5.77
N GLY A 336 21.30 8.59 5.77
CA GLY A 336 20.32 7.55 5.51
C GLY A 336 18.94 8.00 5.98
N SER A 337 18.07 7.03 6.25
CA SER A 337 16.69 7.30 6.63
C SER A 337 16.14 6.22 7.57
N GLU A 338 14.96 6.46 8.11
CA GLU A 338 14.32 5.61 9.10
C GLU A 338 12.81 5.61 8.87
N ILE A 339 12.20 4.43 8.97
CA ILE A 339 10.74 4.28 9.00
C ILE A 339 10.32 4.09 10.46
N VAL A 340 9.54 5.06 10.95
CA VAL A 340 8.94 5.02 12.29
C VAL A 340 7.60 4.30 12.16
N GLY A 341 7.40 3.27 12.98
CA GLY A 341 6.24 2.38 12.85
C GLY A 341 6.39 1.41 11.67
N LEU A 342 5.36 1.38 10.81
CA LEU A 342 5.16 0.39 9.75
C LEU A 342 5.07 1.05 8.37
N VAL A 343 5.30 0.27 7.31
CA VAL A 343 5.22 0.73 5.91
C VAL A 343 4.46 -0.28 5.04
N PRO A 344 3.61 0.15 4.09
CA PRO A 344 2.99 -0.76 3.13
C PRO A 344 4.03 -1.37 2.18
N PHE A 345 3.89 -2.66 1.85
CA PHE A 345 4.72 -3.36 0.88
C PHE A 345 4.86 -2.57 -0.42
N GLU A 346 3.75 -2.08 -0.95
CA GLU A 346 3.74 -1.32 -2.20
C GLU A 346 4.64 -0.07 -2.16
N ALA A 347 4.66 0.65 -1.04
CA ALA A 347 5.42 1.89 -0.91
C ALA A 347 6.93 1.66 -1.01
N ILE A 348 7.42 0.59 -0.36
CA ILE A 348 8.85 0.23 -0.39
C ILE A 348 9.21 -0.56 -1.66
N TYR A 349 8.29 -1.37 -2.19
CA TYR A 349 8.46 -2.09 -3.44
C TYR A 349 8.66 -1.12 -4.61
N GLN A 350 7.84 -0.07 -4.71
CA GLN A 350 8.01 0.97 -5.73
C GLN A 350 9.33 1.74 -5.57
N ALA A 351 9.78 2.00 -4.34
CA ALA A 351 11.10 2.58 -4.11
C ALA A 351 12.23 1.66 -4.63
N GLY A 352 12.12 0.35 -4.39
CA GLY A 352 13.07 -0.63 -4.92
C GLY A 352 13.12 -0.66 -6.44
N LYS A 353 11.94 -0.69 -7.10
CA LYS A 353 11.83 -0.62 -8.57
C LYS A 353 12.49 0.66 -9.10
N TYR A 354 12.19 1.81 -8.48
CA TYR A 354 12.78 3.10 -8.84
C TYR A 354 14.31 3.03 -8.82
N TYR A 355 14.91 2.57 -7.71
CA TYR A 355 16.38 2.51 -7.61
C TYR A 355 17.02 1.48 -8.54
N LEU A 356 16.38 0.34 -8.79
CA LEU A 356 16.86 -0.62 -9.80
C LEU A 356 16.91 0.01 -11.19
N GLN A 357 15.85 0.73 -11.59
CA GLN A 357 15.80 1.43 -12.86
C GLN A 357 16.88 2.53 -12.96
N GLN A 358 17.09 3.32 -11.90
CA GLN A 358 18.18 4.32 -11.86
C GLN A 358 19.57 3.68 -11.99
N GLN A 359 19.75 2.45 -11.51
CA GLN A 359 20.99 1.68 -11.67
C GLN A 359 21.12 1.01 -13.05
N GLY A 360 20.15 1.19 -13.96
CA GLY A 360 20.11 0.51 -15.25
C GLY A 360 19.85 -1.00 -15.14
N LYS A 361 19.27 -1.45 -14.02
CA LYS A 361 18.90 -2.85 -13.78
C LYS A 361 17.41 -3.06 -14.07
N PRO A 362 17.01 -4.27 -14.51
CA PRO A 362 15.59 -4.63 -14.59
C PRO A 362 14.94 -4.60 -13.21
N ALA A 363 13.71 -4.10 -13.14
CA ALA A 363 12.87 -4.23 -11.96
C ALA A 363 12.09 -5.56 -11.93
N GLY A 364 12.17 -6.36 -12.99
CA GLY A 364 11.69 -7.74 -13.05
C GLY A 364 12.61 -8.72 -12.31
N VAL A 365 12.86 -8.48 -11.02
CA VAL A 365 13.60 -9.39 -10.13
C VAL A 365 12.69 -9.87 -9.01
N PRO A 366 13.04 -10.96 -8.28
CA PRO A 366 12.26 -11.40 -7.13
C PRO A 366 11.96 -10.26 -6.15
N ALA A 367 10.78 -10.26 -5.54
CA ALA A 367 10.36 -9.17 -4.66
C ALA A 367 11.33 -8.91 -3.51
N ALA A 368 11.98 -9.95 -2.97
CA ALA A 368 13.02 -9.82 -1.95
C ALA A 368 14.20 -8.95 -2.42
N ASP A 369 14.65 -9.14 -3.66
CA ASP A 369 15.77 -8.39 -4.25
C ASP A 369 15.37 -6.93 -4.53
N VAL A 370 14.11 -6.69 -4.92
CA VAL A 370 13.55 -5.34 -5.06
C VAL A 370 13.57 -4.62 -3.70
N LEU A 371 13.09 -5.29 -2.64
CA LEU A 371 13.09 -4.74 -1.28
C LEU A 371 14.50 -4.48 -0.76
N GLU A 372 15.44 -5.39 -0.99
CA GLU A 372 16.84 -5.21 -0.62
C GLU A 372 17.45 -3.96 -1.30
N SER A 373 17.20 -3.78 -2.60
CA SER A 373 17.62 -2.58 -3.33
C SER A 373 17.06 -1.30 -2.71
N ALA A 374 15.79 -1.30 -2.29
CA ALA A 374 15.17 -0.16 -1.60
C ALA A 374 15.87 0.13 -0.27
N ILE A 375 16.07 -0.90 0.56
CA ILE A 375 16.67 -0.81 1.89
C ILE A 375 18.09 -0.22 1.81
N PHE A 376 18.91 -0.71 0.88
CA PHE A 376 20.26 -0.18 0.67
C PHE A 376 20.24 1.24 0.12
N SER A 377 19.46 1.49 -0.93
CA SER A 377 19.48 2.79 -1.62
C SER A 377 18.92 3.92 -0.77
N MET A 378 17.96 3.62 0.11
CA MET A 378 17.37 4.58 1.03
C MET A 378 18.15 4.72 2.35
N GLY A 379 19.06 3.79 2.64
CA GLY A 379 19.81 3.77 3.90
C GLY A 379 18.91 3.55 5.11
N LEU A 380 17.92 2.64 5.00
CA LEU A 380 16.94 2.36 6.07
C LEU A 380 17.57 1.76 7.34
N ASN A 381 18.82 1.31 7.25
CA ASN A 381 19.61 0.76 8.35
C ASN A 381 20.53 1.80 9.03
N ASP A 382 20.42 3.10 8.73
CA ASP A 382 21.38 4.13 9.21
C ASP A 382 21.39 4.28 10.74
N VAL A 383 20.22 4.42 11.36
CA VAL A 383 20.11 4.69 12.80
C VAL A 383 19.68 3.48 13.62
N ALA A 384 19.00 2.50 13.00
CA ALA A 384 18.60 1.25 13.62
C ALA A 384 18.44 0.15 12.56
N PRO A 385 18.53 -1.15 12.93
CA PRO A 385 18.26 -2.24 11.99
C PRO A 385 16.82 -2.20 11.46
N PHE A 386 16.68 -2.32 10.14
CA PHE A 386 15.41 -2.45 9.45
C PHE A 386 15.16 -3.92 9.13
N LYS A 387 14.18 -4.53 9.83
CA LYS A 387 13.75 -5.90 9.60
C LYS A 387 12.47 -5.91 8.77
N PRO A 388 12.52 -6.32 7.49
CA PRO A 388 11.36 -6.30 6.59
C PRO A 388 10.12 -6.98 7.16
N GLU A 389 10.29 -8.15 7.79
CA GLU A 389 9.23 -8.98 8.35
C GLU A 389 8.48 -8.35 9.53
N GLU A 390 9.10 -7.40 10.23
CA GLU A 390 8.51 -6.66 11.35
C GLU A 390 7.95 -5.30 10.89
N LYS A 391 8.51 -4.71 9.83
CA LYS A 391 8.24 -3.33 9.41
C LYS A 391 7.30 -3.20 8.22
N ILE A 392 7.26 -4.18 7.33
CA ILE A 392 6.51 -4.11 6.07
C ILE A 392 5.17 -4.83 6.20
N LEU A 393 4.09 -4.08 6.03
CA LEU A 393 2.72 -4.58 6.00
C LEU A 393 2.35 -5.09 4.61
N GLY A 394 1.65 -6.24 4.57
CA GLY A 394 1.21 -6.83 3.31
C GLY A 394 2.33 -7.48 2.50
N LEU A 395 3.44 -7.86 3.14
CA LEU A 395 4.47 -8.69 2.50
C LEU A 395 3.81 -9.95 1.90
N PRO A 396 4.06 -10.26 0.60
CA PRO A 396 3.61 -11.51 0.02
C PRO A 396 4.18 -12.69 0.81
N LYS A 397 3.30 -13.51 1.37
CA LYS A 397 3.65 -14.71 2.13
C LYS A 397 2.80 -15.89 1.67
N PHE A 398 3.42 -17.06 1.63
CA PHE A 398 2.71 -18.31 1.47
C PHE A 398 2.42 -18.92 2.86
N PRO A 399 1.29 -19.62 3.05
CA PRO A 399 1.03 -20.37 4.27
C PRO A 399 2.20 -21.28 4.63
N GLU A 400 2.54 -21.46 5.92
CA GLU A 400 3.72 -22.26 6.31
C GLU A 400 3.73 -23.67 5.70
N LYS A 401 2.56 -24.28 5.54
CA LYS A 401 2.38 -25.62 4.96
C LYS A 401 2.14 -25.62 3.44
N ALA A 402 2.30 -24.50 2.77
CA ALA A 402 2.16 -24.40 1.32
C ALA A 402 3.20 -25.27 0.62
N LEU A 403 2.79 -25.89 -0.49
CA LEU A 403 3.63 -26.75 -1.32
C LEU A 403 4.86 -26.01 -1.83
N VAL A 404 4.72 -24.74 -2.19
CA VAL A 404 5.81 -23.91 -2.70
C VAL A 404 6.89 -23.57 -1.67
N ASN A 405 6.61 -23.82 -0.38
CA ASN A 405 7.61 -23.68 0.69
C ASN A 405 8.45 -24.94 0.88
N LEU A 406 8.07 -26.08 0.28
CA LEU A 406 8.85 -27.31 0.34
C LEU A 406 10.16 -27.16 -0.43
N LYS A 407 11.22 -27.79 0.06
CA LYS A 407 12.46 -27.89 -0.73
C LYS A 407 12.18 -28.73 -1.97
N THR A 408 12.89 -28.47 -3.07
CA THR A 408 12.67 -29.16 -4.35
C THR A 408 12.62 -30.68 -4.22
N ARG A 409 13.52 -31.28 -3.43
CA ARG A 409 13.51 -32.73 -3.18
C ARG A 409 12.23 -33.19 -2.47
N GLU A 410 11.85 -32.48 -1.41
CA GLU A 410 10.66 -32.80 -0.62
C GLU A 410 9.38 -32.63 -1.45
N PHE A 411 9.32 -31.59 -2.28
CA PHE A 411 8.21 -31.37 -3.21
C PHE A 411 8.09 -32.51 -4.23
N VAL A 412 9.21 -32.94 -4.83
CA VAL A 412 9.22 -34.07 -5.78
C VAL A 412 8.84 -35.39 -5.09
N ASP A 413 9.37 -35.63 -3.88
CA ASP A 413 8.99 -36.80 -3.08
C ASP A 413 7.48 -36.76 -2.78
N GLU A 414 6.93 -35.60 -2.42
CA GLU A 414 5.50 -35.40 -2.13
C GLU A 414 4.60 -35.69 -3.34
N VAL A 415 4.97 -35.21 -4.52
CA VAL A 415 4.24 -35.48 -5.78
C VAL A 415 4.21 -36.97 -6.13
N SER A 416 5.20 -37.74 -5.67
CA SER A 416 5.30 -39.18 -5.93
C SER A 416 4.63 -40.07 -4.86
N ARG A 417 4.00 -39.49 -3.83
CA ARG A 417 3.33 -40.25 -2.77
C ARG A 417 1.98 -40.79 -3.24
N ASP A 418 1.48 -41.76 -2.49
CA ASP A 418 0.11 -42.29 -2.62
C ASP A 418 -0.91 -41.32 -1.97
N THR A 419 -0.95 -40.08 -2.47
CA THR A 419 -1.89 -39.03 -2.06
C THR A 419 -2.59 -38.44 -3.29
N PRO A 420 -3.85 -37.97 -3.17
CA PRO A 420 -4.57 -37.38 -4.30
C PRO A 420 -4.05 -36.01 -4.76
N ALA A 421 -3.28 -35.32 -3.91
CA ALA A 421 -2.69 -34.01 -4.16
C ALA A 421 -1.34 -33.89 -3.42
N PRO A 422 -0.34 -33.16 -3.95
CA PRO A 422 -0.35 -32.38 -5.20
C PRO A 422 -0.39 -33.27 -6.46
N GLY A 423 -1.11 -32.81 -7.50
CA GLY A 423 -1.32 -33.56 -8.74
C GLY A 423 -0.85 -32.84 -10.00
N GLY A 424 -1.35 -33.27 -11.16
CA GLY A 424 -0.96 -32.73 -12.46
C GLY A 424 -1.18 -31.23 -12.64
N GLY A 425 -2.20 -30.65 -11.98
CA GLY A 425 -2.49 -29.21 -12.06
C GLY A 425 -1.44 -28.36 -11.35
N SER A 426 -1.07 -28.78 -10.14
CA SER A 426 0.01 -28.20 -9.35
C SER A 426 1.35 -28.24 -10.11
N ILE A 427 1.63 -29.34 -10.82
CA ILE A 427 2.81 -29.47 -11.69
C ILE A 427 2.71 -28.59 -12.94
N ALA A 428 1.53 -28.46 -13.55
CA ALA A 428 1.34 -27.58 -14.71
C ALA A 428 1.61 -26.11 -14.34
N ALA A 429 1.14 -25.68 -13.16
CA ALA A 429 1.42 -24.36 -12.61
C ALA A 429 2.92 -24.13 -12.36
N LEU A 430 3.60 -25.11 -11.74
CA LEU A 430 5.05 -25.04 -11.55
C LEU A 430 5.79 -24.98 -12.88
N ALA A 431 5.41 -25.80 -13.86
CA ALA A 431 6.00 -25.82 -15.20
C ALA A 431 5.89 -24.45 -15.90
N GLY A 432 4.69 -23.85 -15.89
CA GLY A 432 4.48 -22.50 -16.40
C GLY A 432 5.34 -21.46 -15.67
N SER A 433 5.43 -21.54 -14.34
CA SER A 433 6.24 -20.60 -13.55
C SER A 433 7.72 -20.66 -13.89
N LEU A 434 8.26 -21.86 -14.13
CA LEU A 434 9.64 -22.06 -14.56
C LEU A 434 9.87 -21.50 -15.97
N GLY A 435 8.88 -21.63 -16.85
CA GLY A 435 8.92 -21.03 -18.19
C GLY A 435 9.01 -19.51 -18.14
N ALA A 436 8.18 -18.87 -17.32
CA ALA A 436 8.22 -17.43 -17.08
C ALA A 436 9.54 -16.99 -16.42
N ALA A 437 10.06 -17.76 -15.46
CA ALA A 437 11.35 -17.49 -14.83
C ALA A 437 12.52 -17.50 -15.83
N LEU A 438 12.54 -18.47 -16.77
CA LEU A 438 13.55 -18.53 -17.82
C LEU A 438 13.43 -17.36 -18.80
N ALA A 439 12.21 -16.97 -19.20
CA ALA A 439 11.99 -15.78 -20.01
C ALA A 439 12.54 -14.51 -19.33
N CYS A 440 12.23 -14.35 -18.04
CA CYS A 440 12.72 -13.26 -17.20
C CYS A 440 14.25 -13.24 -17.11
N MET A 441 14.88 -14.40 -16.88
CA MET A 441 16.34 -14.55 -16.80
C MET A 441 17.00 -14.14 -18.11
N VAL A 442 16.49 -14.63 -19.25
CA VAL A 442 17.06 -14.33 -20.57
C VAL A 442 16.93 -12.83 -20.89
N GLY A 443 15.76 -12.24 -20.62
CA GLY A 443 15.58 -10.79 -20.76
C GLY A 443 16.58 -10.00 -19.92
N SER A 444 16.69 -10.37 -18.64
CA SER A 444 17.60 -9.74 -17.67
C SER A 444 19.07 -9.86 -18.05
N LEU A 445 19.50 -11.03 -18.53
CA LEU A 445 20.88 -11.26 -19.00
C LEU A 445 21.22 -10.49 -20.28
N THR A 446 20.23 -9.97 -20.99
CA THR A 446 20.40 -9.26 -22.26
C THR A 446 20.47 -7.75 -22.08
N ILE A 447 19.78 -7.21 -21.08
CA ILE A 447 19.78 -5.78 -20.75
C ILE A 447 21.21 -5.31 -20.46
N GLY A 448 21.58 -4.15 -21.03
CA GLY A 448 22.91 -3.55 -20.88
C GLY A 448 24.01 -4.18 -21.74
N LYS A 449 23.73 -5.25 -22.50
CA LYS A 449 24.73 -5.84 -23.42
C LYS A 449 24.86 -5.05 -24.71
N LYS A 450 26.10 -4.97 -25.20
CA LYS A 450 26.45 -4.35 -26.49
C LYS A 450 25.70 -5.05 -27.63
N GLY A 451 25.08 -4.28 -28.52
CA GLY A 451 24.33 -4.77 -29.67
C GLY A 451 22.83 -5.00 -29.42
N TYR A 452 22.37 -4.81 -28.18
CA TYR A 452 20.96 -4.97 -27.78
C TYR A 452 20.31 -3.65 -27.34
N GLU A 453 20.94 -2.51 -27.64
CA GLU A 453 20.52 -1.17 -27.19
C GLU A 453 19.10 -0.82 -27.66
N LYS A 454 18.73 -1.24 -28.86
CA LYS A 454 17.42 -0.95 -29.46
C LYS A 454 16.25 -1.67 -28.79
N VAL A 455 16.51 -2.82 -28.16
CA VAL A 455 15.47 -3.67 -27.56
C VAL A 455 15.45 -3.57 -26.03
N GLN A 456 16.24 -2.68 -25.41
CA GLN A 456 16.36 -2.62 -23.96
C GLN A 456 15.03 -2.35 -23.24
N GLN A 457 14.24 -1.39 -23.73
CA GLN A 457 12.95 -1.05 -23.12
C GLN A 457 11.95 -2.21 -23.21
N GLU A 458 11.95 -2.93 -24.34
CA GLU A 458 11.12 -4.11 -24.54
C GLU A 458 11.53 -5.25 -23.60
N LEU A 459 12.83 -5.48 -23.42
CA LEU A 459 13.35 -6.50 -22.52
C LEU A 459 13.12 -6.16 -21.04
N LEU A 460 13.15 -4.88 -20.67
CA LEU A 460 12.76 -4.42 -19.33
C LEU A 460 11.29 -4.74 -19.05
N ALA A 461 10.41 -4.39 -19.98
CA ALA A 461 8.98 -4.70 -19.89
C ALA A 461 8.70 -6.21 -19.92
N LEU A 462 9.47 -6.99 -20.69
CA LEU A 462 9.40 -8.46 -20.70
C LEU A 462 9.77 -9.03 -19.33
N ALA A 463 10.87 -8.60 -18.73
CA ALA A 463 11.31 -9.10 -17.42
C ALA A 463 10.29 -8.81 -16.31
N GLU A 464 9.68 -7.62 -16.31
CA GLU A 464 8.62 -7.28 -15.34
C GLU A 464 7.38 -8.17 -15.53
N ARG A 465 6.85 -8.28 -16.75
CA ARG A 465 5.70 -9.17 -17.05
C ARG A 465 5.99 -10.63 -16.71
N ALA A 466 7.19 -11.10 -17.03
CA ALA A 466 7.60 -12.47 -16.74
C ALA A 466 7.66 -12.76 -15.24
N GLN A 467 8.11 -11.81 -14.40
CA GLN A 467 8.03 -11.98 -12.95
C GLN A 467 6.60 -12.04 -12.43
N GLU A 468 5.71 -11.15 -12.93
CA GLU A 468 4.31 -11.13 -12.52
C GLU A 468 3.61 -12.45 -12.85
N VAL A 469 3.81 -12.97 -14.07
CA VAL A 469 3.27 -14.26 -14.51
C VAL A 469 3.86 -15.40 -13.67
N LYS A 470 5.17 -15.38 -13.39
CA LYS A 470 5.84 -16.36 -12.54
C LYS A 470 5.23 -16.37 -11.13
N ASP A 471 5.07 -15.21 -10.48
CA ASP A 471 4.51 -15.11 -9.13
C ASP A 471 3.04 -15.58 -9.07
N GLN A 472 2.25 -15.28 -10.10
CA GLN A 472 0.87 -15.77 -10.21
C GLN A 472 0.81 -17.30 -10.40
N LEU A 473 1.72 -17.87 -11.19
CA LEU A 473 1.80 -19.31 -11.41
C LEU A 473 2.34 -20.06 -10.18
N ILE A 474 3.29 -19.49 -9.44
CA ILE A 474 3.73 -20.06 -8.15
C ILE A 474 2.53 -20.16 -7.20
N LYS A 475 1.72 -19.09 -7.11
CA LYS A 475 0.49 -19.13 -6.30
C LYS A 475 -0.49 -20.20 -6.78
N ALA A 476 -0.61 -20.40 -8.09
CA ALA A 476 -1.50 -21.40 -8.67
C ALA A 476 -1.15 -22.85 -8.28
N VAL A 477 0.11 -23.14 -7.90
CA VAL A 477 0.54 -24.46 -7.40
C VAL A 477 -0.29 -24.88 -6.19
N ASP A 478 -0.43 -23.99 -5.21
CA ASP A 478 -1.25 -24.26 -4.01
C ASP A 478 -2.75 -24.10 -4.29
N GLU A 479 -3.15 -23.17 -5.17
CA GLU A 479 -4.57 -22.96 -5.50
C GLU A 479 -5.22 -24.21 -6.11
N ASP A 480 -4.48 -25.01 -6.89
CA ASP A 480 -4.95 -26.29 -7.45
C ASP A 480 -5.31 -27.29 -6.34
N THR A 481 -4.39 -27.49 -5.40
CA THR A 481 -4.60 -28.38 -4.25
C THR A 481 -5.73 -27.87 -3.34
N ASN A 482 -5.80 -26.55 -3.12
CA ASN A 482 -6.85 -25.93 -2.31
C ASN A 482 -8.24 -26.05 -2.96
N ALA A 483 -8.34 -25.87 -4.28
CA ALA A 483 -9.59 -26.04 -5.02
C ALA A 483 -10.08 -27.50 -4.97
N PHE A 484 -9.16 -28.46 -5.10
CA PHE A 484 -9.48 -29.88 -4.95
C PHE A 484 -9.99 -30.21 -3.55
N ASN A 485 -9.31 -29.73 -2.51
CA ASN A 485 -9.71 -29.94 -1.12
C ASN A 485 -11.10 -29.33 -0.83
N ALA A 486 -11.36 -28.11 -1.30
CA ALA A 486 -12.66 -27.46 -1.14
C ALA A 486 -13.80 -28.23 -1.82
N TYR A 487 -13.57 -28.76 -3.03
CA TYR A 487 -14.52 -29.65 -3.69
C TYR A 487 -14.77 -30.91 -2.85
N MET A 488 -13.72 -31.56 -2.34
CA MET A 488 -13.85 -32.74 -1.49
C MET A 488 -14.63 -32.46 -0.19
N GLU A 489 -14.43 -31.30 0.43
CA GLU A 489 -15.23 -30.88 1.59
C GLU A 489 -16.71 -30.69 1.23
N ALA A 490 -17.01 -30.08 0.09
CA ALA A 490 -18.39 -29.95 -0.39
C ALA A 490 -19.06 -31.32 -0.60
N THR A 491 -18.30 -32.33 -1.06
CA THR A 491 -18.85 -33.70 -1.18
C THR A 491 -19.17 -34.34 0.17
N ARG A 492 -18.61 -33.86 1.28
CA ARG A 492 -18.82 -34.40 2.64
C ARG A 492 -19.96 -33.72 3.40
N LEU A 493 -20.58 -32.68 2.84
CA LEU A 493 -21.71 -31.99 3.49
C LEU A 493 -22.88 -32.96 3.79
N PRO A 494 -23.65 -32.72 4.86
CA PRO A 494 -24.85 -33.50 5.18
C PRO A 494 -25.84 -33.55 4.01
N ALA A 495 -26.61 -34.63 3.94
CA ALA A 495 -27.59 -34.86 2.88
C ALA A 495 -28.83 -35.62 3.39
N ASN A 496 -29.18 -35.42 4.66
CA ASN A 496 -30.27 -36.12 5.32
C ASN A 496 -31.63 -35.49 4.98
N THR A 497 -31.67 -34.17 4.78
CA THR A 497 -32.90 -33.44 4.40
C THR A 497 -32.88 -33.00 2.93
N ALA A 498 -34.06 -32.65 2.39
CA ALA A 498 -34.16 -32.10 1.03
C ALA A 498 -33.40 -30.76 0.89
N GLU A 499 -33.45 -29.93 1.93
CA GLU A 499 -32.72 -28.66 2.00
C GLU A 499 -31.21 -28.89 2.04
N GLU A 500 -30.74 -29.82 2.87
CA GLU A 500 -29.32 -30.21 2.93
C GLU A 500 -28.82 -30.78 1.60
N LYS A 501 -29.63 -31.61 0.91
CA LYS A 501 -29.28 -32.13 -0.42
C LYS A 501 -29.09 -31.02 -1.44
N LYS A 502 -29.96 -30.00 -1.42
CA LYS A 502 -29.88 -28.85 -2.32
C LYS A 502 -28.63 -28.01 -2.03
N ILE A 503 -28.39 -27.66 -0.76
CA ILE A 503 -27.20 -26.91 -0.34
C ILE A 503 -25.92 -27.65 -0.73
N ARG A 504 -25.87 -28.96 -0.48
CA ARG A 504 -24.74 -29.81 -0.86
C ARG A 504 -24.52 -29.82 -2.37
N GLU A 505 -25.58 -29.98 -3.16
CA GLU A 505 -25.49 -30.00 -4.62
C GLU A 505 -24.98 -28.66 -5.18
N GLU A 506 -25.50 -27.54 -4.68
CA GLU A 506 -25.05 -26.20 -5.05
C GLU A 506 -23.57 -26.00 -4.68
N ALA A 507 -23.17 -26.39 -3.48
CA ALA A 507 -21.78 -26.33 -3.03
C ALA A 507 -20.83 -27.18 -3.90
N ILE A 508 -21.25 -28.41 -4.26
CA ILE A 508 -20.47 -29.29 -5.16
C ILE A 508 -20.33 -28.65 -6.55
N GLN A 509 -21.41 -28.11 -7.13
CA GLN A 509 -21.35 -27.49 -8.45
C GLN A 509 -20.48 -26.23 -8.46
N GLN A 510 -20.52 -25.42 -7.39
CA GLN A 510 -19.62 -24.27 -7.23
C GLN A 510 -18.16 -24.72 -7.05
N GLY A 511 -17.91 -25.73 -6.22
CA GLY A 511 -16.58 -26.32 -6.02
C GLY A 511 -15.99 -26.87 -7.32
N LEU A 512 -16.80 -27.56 -8.14
CA LEU A 512 -16.38 -28.04 -9.47
C LEU A 512 -16.05 -26.90 -10.43
N LYS A 513 -16.86 -25.83 -10.46
CA LYS A 513 -16.57 -24.65 -11.27
C LYS A 513 -15.24 -24.00 -10.84
N GLN A 514 -14.96 -23.93 -9.55
CA GLN A 514 -13.68 -23.46 -9.05
C GLN A 514 -12.51 -24.39 -9.43
N ALA A 515 -12.69 -25.70 -9.32
CA ALA A 515 -11.72 -26.72 -9.73
C ALA A 515 -11.46 -26.75 -11.25
N VAL A 516 -12.34 -26.14 -12.06
CA VAL A 516 -12.12 -25.89 -13.50
C VAL A 516 -11.45 -24.54 -13.74
N ASN A 517 -11.87 -23.49 -13.05
CA ASN A 517 -11.35 -22.14 -13.27
C ASN A 517 -9.87 -22.00 -12.88
N VAL A 518 -9.40 -22.70 -11.83
CA VAL A 518 -8.00 -22.65 -11.39
C VAL A 518 -7.05 -23.24 -12.46
N PRO A 519 -7.29 -24.47 -12.98
CA PRO A 519 -6.49 -25.01 -14.09
C PRO A 519 -6.60 -24.21 -15.40
N LEU A 520 -7.77 -23.64 -15.71
CA LEU A 520 -7.90 -22.78 -16.90
C LEU A 520 -7.05 -21.52 -16.76
N ASN A 521 -7.05 -20.89 -15.58
CA ASN A 521 -6.19 -19.75 -15.30
C ASN A 521 -4.71 -20.14 -15.39
N THR A 522 -4.35 -21.33 -14.89
CA THR A 522 -3.00 -21.90 -15.02
C THR A 522 -2.60 -22.05 -16.49
N ALA A 523 -3.48 -22.56 -17.34
CA ALA A 523 -3.22 -22.70 -18.76
C ALA A 523 -3.03 -21.33 -19.44
N ARG A 524 -3.88 -20.35 -19.13
CA ARG A 524 -3.78 -18.97 -19.66
C ARG A 524 -2.48 -18.28 -19.25
N LEU A 525 -2.09 -18.39 -17.98
CA LEU A 525 -0.84 -17.82 -17.49
C LEU A 525 0.39 -18.53 -18.08
N SER A 526 0.31 -19.85 -18.25
CA SER A 526 1.36 -20.62 -18.92
C SER A 526 1.48 -20.26 -20.41
N PHE A 527 0.37 -19.93 -21.07
CA PHE A 527 0.38 -19.41 -22.44
C PHE A 527 1.03 -18.03 -22.51
N GLU A 528 0.78 -17.14 -21.54
CA GLU A 528 1.51 -15.88 -21.43
C GLU A 528 3.02 -16.11 -21.21
N ALA A 529 3.39 -17.06 -20.34
CA ALA A 529 4.78 -17.45 -20.13
C ALA A 529 5.45 -17.95 -21.41
N LEU A 530 4.74 -18.72 -22.23
CA LEU A 530 5.21 -19.19 -23.54
C LEU A 530 5.47 -18.01 -24.49
N LYS A 531 4.53 -17.06 -24.59
CA LYS A 531 4.72 -15.85 -25.42
C LYS A 531 5.92 -15.03 -24.98
N LEU A 532 6.12 -14.86 -23.68
CA LEU A 532 7.28 -14.15 -23.13
C LEU A 532 8.58 -14.91 -23.42
N ALA A 533 8.58 -16.24 -23.35
CA ALA A 533 9.73 -17.06 -23.71
C ALA A 533 10.05 -16.97 -25.22
N ALA A 534 9.02 -16.94 -26.08
CA ALA A 534 9.17 -16.73 -27.53
C ALA A 534 9.78 -15.36 -27.83
N GLU A 535 9.27 -14.30 -27.19
CA GLU A 535 9.84 -12.95 -27.30
C GLU A 535 11.30 -12.90 -26.81
N ALA A 536 11.63 -13.63 -25.74
CA ALA A 536 12.99 -13.77 -25.24
C ALA A 536 13.90 -14.54 -26.23
N VAL A 537 13.39 -15.55 -26.93
CA VAL A 537 14.11 -16.22 -28.03
C VAL A 537 14.42 -15.21 -29.14
N GLU A 538 13.46 -14.37 -29.51
CA GLU A 538 13.60 -13.40 -30.59
C GLU A 538 14.63 -12.31 -30.28
N LYS A 539 14.41 -11.61 -29.16
CA LYS A 539 15.09 -10.35 -28.81
C LYS A 539 16.23 -10.55 -27.82
N GLY A 540 16.26 -11.69 -27.13
CA GLY A 540 17.25 -11.98 -26.10
C GLY A 540 18.64 -12.32 -26.65
N ASN A 541 19.57 -12.43 -25.71
CA ASN A 541 20.96 -12.78 -25.95
C ASN A 541 21.05 -14.13 -26.68
N ALA A 542 21.74 -14.16 -27.82
CA ALA A 542 21.88 -15.36 -28.63
C ALA A 542 22.53 -16.53 -27.85
N ASN A 543 23.41 -16.22 -26.88
CA ASN A 543 24.06 -17.24 -26.05
C ASN A 543 23.13 -17.88 -25.00
N SER A 544 21.94 -17.31 -24.78
CA SER A 544 20.93 -17.79 -23.83
C SER A 544 19.65 -18.24 -24.55
N VAL A 545 19.70 -18.42 -25.87
CA VAL A 545 18.55 -18.84 -26.68
C VAL A 545 18.05 -20.23 -26.28
N THR A 546 18.94 -21.10 -25.83
CA THR A 546 18.59 -22.45 -25.35
C THR A 546 17.77 -22.39 -24.06
N ASP A 547 18.06 -21.45 -23.17
CA ASP A 547 17.34 -21.27 -21.91
C ASP A 547 15.90 -20.79 -22.20
N ALA A 548 15.74 -19.84 -23.12
CA ALA A 548 14.43 -19.38 -23.57
C ALA A 548 13.64 -20.50 -24.29
N ALA A 549 14.32 -21.35 -25.06
CA ALA A 549 13.69 -22.50 -25.74
C ALA A 549 13.17 -23.57 -24.76
N VAL A 550 13.92 -23.85 -23.69
CA VAL A 550 13.43 -24.70 -22.59
C VAL A 550 12.25 -24.02 -21.90
N GLY A 551 12.33 -22.71 -21.68
CA GLY A 551 11.25 -21.90 -21.13
C GLY A 551 9.94 -22.01 -21.92
N ALA A 552 10.02 -21.94 -23.25
CA ALA A 552 8.87 -22.10 -24.14
C ALA A 552 8.24 -23.50 -24.04
N GLN A 553 9.07 -24.56 -24.09
CA GLN A 553 8.57 -25.94 -24.02
C GLN A 553 7.92 -26.28 -22.68
N ILE A 554 8.51 -25.83 -21.57
CA ILE A 554 7.96 -26.10 -20.24
C ILE A 554 6.70 -25.26 -19.98
N ALA A 555 6.64 -24.02 -20.49
CA ALA A 555 5.43 -23.22 -20.47
C ALA A 555 4.28 -23.87 -21.26
N TYR A 556 4.57 -24.39 -22.46
CA TYR A 556 3.60 -25.16 -23.24
C TYR A 556 3.08 -26.40 -22.48
N THR A 557 3.96 -27.10 -21.76
CA THR A 557 3.56 -28.21 -20.88
C THR A 557 2.58 -27.74 -19.81
N GLY A 558 2.76 -26.53 -19.26
CA GLY A 558 1.81 -25.88 -18.36
C GLY A 558 0.44 -25.60 -19.00
N VAL A 559 0.41 -25.18 -20.27
CA VAL A 559 -0.85 -24.98 -21.04
C VAL A 559 -1.61 -26.29 -21.16
N VAL A 560 -0.94 -27.33 -21.67
CA VAL A 560 -1.56 -28.65 -21.90
C VAL A 560 -2.00 -29.28 -20.60
N GLY A 561 -1.16 -29.24 -19.56
CA GLY A 561 -1.49 -29.77 -18.24
C GLY A 561 -2.69 -29.07 -17.60
N GLY A 562 -2.75 -27.74 -17.68
CA GLY A 562 -3.92 -26.98 -17.21
C GLY A 562 -5.19 -27.36 -17.97
N ASN A 563 -5.13 -27.47 -19.30
CA ASN A 563 -6.27 -27.90 -20.13
C ASN A 563 -6.75 -29.31 -19.77
N PHE A 564 -5.86 -30.28 -19.56
CA PHE A 564 -6.27 -31.64 -19.16
C PHE A 564 -6.99 -31.65 -17.81
N ASN A 565 -6.53 -30.84 -16.85
CA ASN A 565 -7.20 -30.70 -15.56
C ASN A 565 -8.58 -30.03 -15.67
N VAL A 566 -8.76 -29.06 -16.59
CA VAL A 566 -10.09 -28.52 -16.93
C VAL A 566 -10.98 -29.63 -17.46
N LEU A 567 -10.55 -30.28 -18.55
CA LEU A 567 -11.33 -31.26 -19.30
C LEU A 567 -11.74 -32.47 -18.45
N THR A 568 -10.92 -32.85 -17.46
CA THR A 568 -11.21 -33.96 -16.53
C THR A 568 -12.38 -33.65 -15.59
N ASN A 569 -12.55 -32.38 -15.19
CA ASN A 569 -13.60 -31.96 -14.26
C ASN A 569 -14.93 -31.60 -14.96
N LEU A 570 -14.89 -31.18 -16.23
CA LEU A 570 -16.07 -30.76 -16.98
C LEU A 570 -17.23 -31.77 -17.02
N PRO A 571 -17.03 -33.10 -17.16
CA PRO A 571 -18.13 -34.06 -17.20
C PRO A 571 -19.02 -34.03 -15.95
N GLN A 572 -18.49 -33.58 -14.81
CA GLN A 572 -19.20 -33.52 -13.53
C GLN A 572 -20.06 -32.26 -13.38
N ILE A 573 -19.90 -31.28 -14.27
CA ILE A 573 -20.63 -30.00 -14.24
C ILE A 573 -21.95 -30.12 -15.03
N LYS A 574 -23.05 -29.68 -14.41
CA LYS A 574 -24.38 -29.72 -15.04
C LYS A 574 -24.61 -28.61 -16.05
N ASP A 575 -24.02 -27.43 -15.80
CA ASP A 575 -24.13 -26.24 -16.64
C ASP A 575 -23.51 -26.47 -18.04
N THR A 576 -24.37 -26.70 -19.04
CA THR A 576 -23.95 -27.01 -20.42
C THR A 576 -23.25 -25.84 -21.10
N ARG A 577 -23.75 -24.62 -20.89
CA ARG A 577 -23.15 -23.41 -21.46
C ARG A 577 -21.73 -23.25 -20.94
N PHE A 578 -21.53 -23.37 -19.62
CA PHE A 578 -20.21 -23.31 -19.02
C PHE A 578 -19.28 -24.40 -19.61
N LYS A 579 -19.75 -25.64 -19.77
CA LYS A 579 -18.95 -26.72 -20.37
C LYS A 579 -18.48 -26.40 -21.79
N GLU A 580 -19.37 -25.89 -22.63
CA GLU A 580 -19.03 -25.54 -24.02
C GLU A 580 -18.02 -24.39 -24.07
N GLU A 581 -18.25 -23.32 -23.28
CA GLU A 581 -17.33 -22.20 -23.15
C GLU A 581 -15.92 -22.65 -22.72
N MET A 582 -15.83 -23.52 -21.72
CA MET A 582 -14.53 -24.03 -21.23
C MET A 582 -13.83 -24.95 -22.24
N LYS A 583 -14.59 -25.81 -22.96
CA LYS A 583 -14.01 -26.66 -24.01
C LYS A 583 -13.42 -25.85 -25.15
N SER A 584 -14.17 -24.85 -25.64
CA SER A 584 -13.69 -23.96 -26.69
C SER A 584 -12.46 -23.17 -26.22
N ALA A 585 -12.47 -22.67 -24.99
CA ALA A 585 -11.30 -21.97 -24.43
C ALA A 585 -10.05 -22.86 -24.37
N CYS A 586 -10.18 -24.12 -23.95
CA CYS A 586 -9.05 -25.06 -23.91
C CYS A 586 -8.51 -25.37 -25.31
N ALA A 587 -9.41 -25.65 -26.27
CA ALA A 587 -9.02 -25.97 -27.64
C ALA A 587 -8.24 -24.83 -28.31
N ASN A 588 -8.76 -23.60 -28.21
CA ASN A 588 -8.11 -22.41 -28.77
C ASN A 588 -6.74 -22.16 -28.11
N LEU A 589 -6.66 -22.26 -26.78
CA LEU A 589 -5.39 -22.08 -26.06
C LEU A 589 -4.33 -23.11 -26.48
N GLU A 590 -4.71 -24.37 -26.68
CA GLU A 590 -3.77 -25.40 -27.10
C GLU A 590 -3.29 -25.20 -28.54
N GLU A 591 -4.20 -24.85 -29.46
CA GLU A 591 -3.89 -24.58 -30.86
C GLU A 591 -2.91 -23.40 -30.99
N GLU A 592 -3.26 -22.25 -30.41
CA GLU A 592 -2.40 -21.06 -30.42
C GLU A 592 -1.06 -21.32 -29.74
N ALA A 593 -1.04 -22.02 -28.61
CA ALA A 593 0.21 -22.34 -27.90
C ALA A 593 1.11 -23.26 -28.72
N ARG A 594 0.53 -24.20 -29.48
CA ARG A 594 1.29 -25.12 -30.32
C ARG A 594 1.94 -24.39 -31.49
N GLU A 595 1.20 -23.53 -32.16
CA GLU A 595 1.71 -22.70 -33.26
C GLU A 595 2.91 -21.85 -32.80
N ILE A 596 2.75 -21.12 -31.68
CA ILE A 596 3.82 -20.28 -31.13
C ILE A 596 5.04 -21.12 -30.75
N LEU A 597 4.85 -22.29 -30.14
CA LEU A 597 5.96 -23.16 -29.78
C LEU A 597 6.72 -23.65 -31.02
N ASP A 598 6.01 -24.11 -32.05
CA ASP A 598 6.62 -24.65 -33.26
C ASP A 598 7.43 -23.57 -34.00
N GLU A 599 6.87 -22.36 -34.13
CA GLU A 599 7.59 -21.20 -34.67
C GLU A 599 8.85 -20.87 -33.85
N THR A 600 8.70 -20.81 -32.53
CA THR A 600 9.81 -20.52 -31.61
C THR A 600 10.93 -21.53 -31.75
N LEU A 601 10.61 -22.83 -31.78
CA LEU A 601 11.61 -23.90 -31.91
C LEU A 601 12.31 -23.89 -33.26
N ASN A 602 11.62 -23.48 -34.33
CA ASN A 602 12.24 -23.30 -35.64
C ASN A 602 13.25 -22.14 -35.62
N TRP A 603 12.89 -21.00 -35.03
CA TRP A 603 13.82 -19.87 -34.83
C TRP A 603 15.03 -20.26 -33.97
N VAL A 604 14.83 -21.04 -32.91
CA VAL A 604 15.93 -21.53 -32.07
C VAL A 604 16.90 -22.37 -32.90
N LYS A 605 16.41 -23.31 -33.72
CA LYS A 605 17.25 -24.15 -34.59
C LYS A 605 18.06 -23.30 -35.58
N GLU A 606 17.44 -22.29 -36.18
CA GLU A 606 18.11 -21.36 -37.08
C GLU A 606 19.21 -20.55 -36.38
N LYS A 607 18.92 -20.02 -35.18
CA LYS A 607 19.90 -19.28 -34.37
C LYS A 607 21.08 -20.16 -33.94
N ILE A 608 20.81 -21.38 -33.49
CA ILE A 608 21.86 -22.35 -33.13
C ILE A 608 22.73 -22.67 -34.35
N ALA A 609 22.14 -22.94 -35.51
CA ALA A 609 22.88 -23.20 -36.74
C ALA A 609 23.71 -21.99 -37.19
N GLY A 610 23.24 -20.77 -36.93
CA GLY A 610 23.97 -19.53 -37.18
C GLY A 610 25.15 -19.28 -36.23
N LEU A 611 25.05 -19.71 -34.97
CA LEU A 611 26.15 -19.61 -33.99
C LEU A 611 27.34 -20.50 -34.37
N SER A 612 27.09 -21.68 -34.92
CA SER A 612 28.14 -22.60 -35.38
C SER A 612 28.94 -22.10 -36.61
N LYS A 613 28.53 -20.98 -37.22
CA LYS A 613 29.18 -20.38 -38.41
C LYS A 613 30.03 -19.14 -38.08
N LYS A 614 30.02 -18.66 -36.84
CA LYS A 614 30.88 -17.58 -36.32
C LYS A 614 31.97 -18.18 -35.45
#